data_AF-A0A3G8YRS0-F1
#
_entry.id   AF-A0A3G8YRS0-F1
#
_cell.length_a   1.000
_cell.length_b   1.000
_cell.length_c   1.000
_cell.angle_alpha   90.00
_cell.angle_beta   90.00
_cell.angle_gamma   90.00
#
_symmetry.space_group_name_H-M   'P 1'
#
loop_
_entity.id
_entity.type
_entity.pdbx_description
1 polymer ?
#
loop_
_entity_poly.entity_id
_entity_poly.type
_entity_poly.pdbx_seq_one_letter_code
_entity_poly.pdbx_strand_id
1 'polypeptide(L)'
;MTGAPSLPPHDERAEIAVLGGVLLDPDQWQGVSDLPPAAFYRENHRLIWLALHALMTSGISIDLVNLAGHLERTKTGFSNNRTALDDAGGLTYLIGLSDQTPFAFRTPEYAATVRDMYARRLLLEHANRVQRMVYGIECDPQPTASVQDFMANVPRPAARAENTIITGPEADSAAVEYLRLLASGLSPALRTGSQTWTPSSAASIRAA
;
A
#
# COMPACT_ATOMS: atom_id res chain seq x y z
N MET A 1 6.01 30.84 -18.74
CA MET A 1 6.36 29.76 -17.80
C MET A 1 6.03 28.43 -18.45
N THR A 2 6.92 27.92 -19.29
CA THR A 2 6.75 26.62 -19.97
C THR A 2 7.17 25.52 -19.03
N GLY A 3 6.23 25.02 -18.22
CA GLY A 3 6.44 23.78 -17.47
C GLY A 3 6.59 22.65 -18.48
N ALA A 4 7.74 21.96 -18.47
CA ALA A 4 7.93 20.73 -19.21
C ALA A 4 6.75 19.77 -18.90
N PRO A 5 6.30 18.92 -19.84
CA PRO A 5 5.30 17.92 -19.54
C PRO A 5 5.82 17.06 -18.39
N SER A 6 5.26 17.28 -17.19
CA SER A 6 5.59 16.50 -16.02
C SER A 6 5.05 15.10 -16.29
N LEU A 7 5.89 14.09 -16.09
CA LEU A 7 5.43 12.70 -16.12
C LEU A 7 4.22 12.55 -15.18
N PRO A 8 3.19 11.77 -15.56
CA PRO A 8 2.06 11.54 -14.66
C PRO A 8 2.55 11.08 -13.28
N PRO A 9 1.93 11.53 -12.17
CA PRO A 9 2.37 11.16 -10.82
C PRO A 9 2.48 9.65 -10.63
N HIS A 10 3.66 9.17 -10.20
CA HIS A 10 3.94 7.75 -9.96
C HIS A 10 5.09 7.59 -8.97
N ASP A 11 5.16 6.42 -8.34
CA ASP A 11 6.29 5.99 -7.51
C ASP A 11 6.59 4.52 -7.84
N GLU A 12 7.59 4.30 -8.70
CA GLU A 12 7.97 2.96 -9.14
C GLU A 12 8.51 2.09 -7.99
N ARG A 13 9.17 2.70 -6.99
CA ARG A 13 9.69 1.95 -5.84
C ARG A 13 8.56 1.45 -4.96
N ALA A 14 7.53 2.27 -4.75
CA ALA A 14 6.34 1.85 -4.03
C ALA A 14 5.61 0.72 -4.77
N GLU A 15 5.49 0.81 -6.10
CA GLU A 15 4.88 -0.26 -6.90
C GLU A 15 5.65 -1.58 -6.78
N ILE A 16 6.97 -1.56 -6.93
CA ILE A 16 7.83 -2.75 -6.76
C ILE A 16 7.67 -3.34 -5.36
N ALA A 17 7.69 -2.49 -4.33
CA ALA A 17 7.57 -2.93 -2.94
C ALA A 17 6.20 -3.56 -2.62
N VAL A 18 5.11 -3.12 -3.27
CA VAL A 18 3.80 -3.76 -3.15
C VAL A 18 3.80 -5.14 -3.80
N LEU A 19 4.30 -5.24 -5.04
CA LEU A 19 4.33 -6.51 -5.76
C LEU A 19 5.24 -7.54 -5.07
N GLY A 20 6.46 -7.15 -4.74
CA GLY A 20 7.40 -8.02 -4.04
C GLY A 20 6.95 -8.33 -2.62
N GLY A 21 6.28 -7.39 -1.94
CA GLY A 21 5.75 -7.60 -0.60
C GLY A 21 4.67 -8.70 -0.55
N VAL A 22 3.75 -8.70 -1.51
CA VAL A 22 2.73 -9.75 -1.66
C VAL A 22 3.33 -11.09 -2.07
N LEU A 23 4.41 -11.09 -2.87
CA LEU A 23 5.11 -12.31 -3.26
C LEU A 23 5.93 -12.93 -2.12
N LEU A 24 6.49 -12.10 -1.23
CA LEU A 24 7.24 -12.53 -0.06
C LEU A 24 6.33 -13.00 1.08
N ASP A 25 5.19 -12.32 1.26
CA ASP A 25 4.22 -12.59 2.31
C ASP A 25 2.79 -12.53 1.75
N PRO A 26 2.23 -13.67 1.30
CA PRO A 26 0.88 -13.75 0.75
C PRO A 26 -0.22 -13.27 1.71
N ASP A 27 0.00 -13.30 3.02
CA ASP A 27 -1.00 -12.85 4.01
C ASP A 27 -1.28 -11.34 3.87
N GLN A 28 -0.31 -10.60 3.34
CA GLN A 28 -0.44 -9.17 3.09
C GLN A 28 -1.46 -8.83 2.00
N TRP A 29 -1.83 -9.80 1.16
CA TRP A 29 -2.86 -9.64 0.13
C TRP A 29 -4.14 -9.01 0.68
N GLN A 30 -4.58 -9.42 1.87
CA GLN A 30 -5.83 -8.92 2.46
C GLN A 30 -5.82 -7.40 2.66
N GLY A 31 -4.66 -6.83 3.01
CA GLY A 31 -4.52 -5.38 3.26
C GLY A 31 -4.36 -4.53 2.01
N VAL A 32 -4.22 -5.14 0.83
CA VAL A 32 -3.90 -4.43 -0.43
C VAL A 32 -4.76 -4.84 -1.61
N SER A 33 -5.58 -5.89 -1.48
CA SER A 33 -6.42 -6.44 -2.56
C SER A 33 -7.43 -5.46 -3.14
N ASP A 34 -7.74 -4.36 -2.43
CA ASP A 34 -8.61 -3.29 -2.90
C ASP A 34 -7.98 -2.41 -3.99
N LEU A 35 -6.65 -2.47 -4.19
CA LEU A 35 -6.00 -1.72 -5.26
C LEU A 35 -6.46 -2.23 -6.63
N PRO A 36 -7.02 -1.36 -7.50
CA PRO A 36 -7.30 -1.75 -8.87
C PRO A 36 -5.99 -1.90 -9.66
N PRO A 37 -5.91 -2.77 -10.69
CA PRO A 37 -4.73 -2.86 -11.55
C PRO A 37 -4.32 -1.51 -12.15
N ALA A 38 -5.27 -0.63 -12.46
CA ALA A 38 -5.00 0.73 -12.95
C ALA A 38 -4.25 1.63 -11.95
N ALA A 39 -4.15 1.24 -10.67
CA ALA A 39 -3.37 1.95 -9.67
C ALA A 39 -1.86 1.87 -9.90
N PHE A 40 -1.38 0.87 -10.64
CA PHE A 40 0.02 0.78 -11.04
C PHE A 40 0.27 1.60 -12.31
N TYR A 41 1.26 2.48 -12.28
CA TYR A 41 1.59 3.32 -13.43
C TYR A 41 2.19 2.48 -14.55
N ARG A 42 3.13 1.57 -14.23
CA ARG A 42 3.81 0.77 -15.25
C ARG A 42 2.93 -0.39 -15.71
N GLU A 43 2.84 -0.58 -17.02
CA GLU A 43 1.98 -1.60 -17.61
C GLU A 43 2.35 -3.02 -17.17
N ASN A 44 3.65 -3.33 -17.10
CA ASN A 44 4.10 -4.62 -16.59
C ASN A 44 3.63 -4.89 -15.15
N HIS A 45 3.63 -3.88 -14.28
CA HIS A 45 3.10 -4.00 -12.92
C HIS A 45 1.59 -4.24 -12.90
N ARG A 46 0.82 -3.58 -13.79
CA ARG A 46 -0.62 -3.84 -13.92
C ARG A 46 -0.90 -5.28 -14.31
N LEU A 47 -0.14 -5.82 -15.26
CA LEU A 47 -0.26 -7.21 -15.70
C LEU A 47 0.03 -8.19 -14.56
N ILE A 48 1.09 -7.94 -13.79
CA ILE A 48 1.44 -8.76 -12.63
C ILE A 48 0.33 -8.70 -11.58
N TRP A 49 -0.17 -7.51 -11.27
CA TRP A 49 -1.26 -7.34 -10.29
C TRP A 49 -2.56 -8.02 -10.73
N LEU A 50 -2.90 -7.92 -12.01
CA LEU A 50 -4.05 -8.61 -12.60
C LEU A 50 -3.92 -10.14 -12.47
N ALA A 51 -2.72 -10.68 -12.70
CA ALA A 51 -2.45 -12.11 -12.54
C ALA A 51 -2.57 -12.54 -11.06
N LEU A 52 -2.09 -11.74 -10.11
CA LEU A 52 -2.28 -12.01 -8.67
C LEU A 52 -3.76 -12.06 -8.27
N HIS A 53 -4.56 -11.11 -8.78
CA HIS A 53 -6.02 -11.12 -8.62
C HIS A 53 -6.65 -12.39 -9.18
N ALA A 54 -6.24 -12.83 -10.37
CA ALA A 54 -6.75 -14.04 -11.01
C ALA A 54 -6.40 -15.31 -10.23
N LEU A 55 -5.20 -15.40 -9.66
CA LEU A 55 -4.79 -16.51 -8.80
C LEU A 55 -5.66 -16.59 -7.55
N MET A 56 -5.83 -15.47 -6.85
CA MET A 56 -6.64 -15.41 -5.63
C MET A 56 -8.11 -15.71 -5.89
N THR A 57 -8.66 -15.20 -6.99
CA THR A 57 -10.04 -15.51 -7.40
C THR A 57 -10.23 -17.00 -7.71
N SER A 58 -9.17 -17.66 -8.20
CA SER A 58 -9.17 -19.09 -8.50
C SER A 58 -8.86 -19.98 -7.28
N GLY A 59 -8.65 -19.39 -6.10
CA GLY A 59 -8.26 -20.12 -4.89
C GLY A 59 -6.85 -20.71 -4.94
N ILE A 60 -5.99 -20.22 -5.84
CA ILE A 60 -4.60 -20.65 -5.99
C ILE A 60 -3.73 -19.78 -5.09
N SER A 61 -2.79 -20.40 -4.36
CA SER A 61 -1.83 -19.67 -3.52
C SER A 61 -0.98 -18.71 -4.34
N ILE A 62 -0.70 -17.54 -3.78
CA ILE A 62 0.27 -16.60 -4.34
C ILE A 62 1.68 -17.13 -4.02
N ASP A 63 2.44 -17.43 -5.07
CA ASP A 63 3.88 -17.63 -5.01
C ASP A 63 4.47 -17.37 -6.41
N LEU A 64 5.80 -17.28 -6.49
CA LEU A 64 6.50 -16.99 -7.74
C LEU A 64 6.25 -18.04 -8.83
N VAL A 65 6.14 -19.32 -8.47
CA VAL A 65 5.96 -20.42 -9.43
C VAL A 65 4.56 -20.37 -10.04
N ASN A 66 3.55 -20.17 -9.19
CA ASN A 66 2.15 -20.04 -9.61
C ASN A 66 1.93 -18.75 -10.42
N LEU A 67 2.54 -17.63 -10.02
CA LEU A 67 2.48 -16.39 -10.78
C LEU A 67 3.14 -16.53 -12.15
N ALA A 68 4.38 -17.02 -12.21
CA ALA A 68 5.09 -17.21 -13.47
C ALA A 68 4.34 -18.20 -14.38
N GLY A 69 3.86 -19.32 -13.84
CA GLY A 69 3.07 -20.29 -14.58
C GLY A 69 1.73 -19.75 -15.08
N HIS A 70 1.08 -18.84 -14.34
CA HIS A 70 -0.12 -18.15 -14.80
C HIS A 70 0.18 -17.19 -15.96
N LEU A 71 1.23 -16.37 -15.82
CA LEU A 71 1.64 -15.41 -16.84
C LEU A 71 2.14 -16.08 -18.13
N GLU A 72 2.84 -17.21 -18.02
CA GLU A 72 3.32 -18.01 -19.17
C GLU A 72 2.15 -18.57 -20.00
N ARG A 73 1.08 -19.01 -19.34
CA ARG A 73 -0.11 -19.56 -20.00
C ARG A 73 -0.98 -18.48 -20.62
N THR A 74 -0.94 -17.27 -20.08
CA THR A 74 -1.70 -16.14 -20.61
C THR A 74 -1.02 -15.62 -21.87
N LYS A 75 -1.66 -15.76 -23.03
CA LYS A 75 -1.15 -15.25 -24.31
C LYS A 75 -1.52 -13.80 -24.50
N THR A 76 -0.59 -13.00 -25.01
CA THR A 76 -0.75 -11.57 -25.25
C THR A 76 -0.42 -11.21 -26.71
N GLY A 77 -1.11 -10.19 -27.22
CA GLY A 77 -0.91 -9.67 -28.58
C GLY A 77 -1.60 -10.46 -29.70
N PHE A 78 -1.52 -9.91 -30.93
CA PHE A 78 -2.10 -10.53 -32.14
C PHE A 78 -1.20 -11.62 -32.75
N SER A 79 0.04 -11.74 -32.26
CA SER A 79 1.04 -12.69 -32.75
C SER A 79 1.18 -13.86 -31.77
N ASN A 80 1.03 -15.08 -32.27
CA ASN A 80 0.85 -16.32 -31.51
C ASN A 80 2.05 -16.77 -30.63
N ASN A 81 3.05 -15.92 -30.40
CA ASN A 81 4.31 -16.31 -29.75
C ASN A 81 4.75 -15.43 -28.56
N ARG A 82 3.90 -14.51 -28.07
CA ARG A 82 4.18 -13.78 -26.82
C ARG A 82 3.28 -14.21 -25.68
N THR A 83 3.85 -14.22 -24.50
CA THR A 83 3.15 -14.48 -23.24
C THR A 83 3.05 -13.21 -22.41
N ALA A 84 2.10 -13.18 -21.47
CA ALA A 84 2.04 -12.13 -20.48
C ALA A 84 3.29 -12.11 -19.58
N LEU A 85 4.01 -13.23 -19.47
CA LEU A 85 5.28 -13.28 -18.75
C LEU A 85 6.34 -12.41 -19.46
N ASP A 86 6.41 -12.48 -20.79
CA ASP A 86 7.33 -11.65 -21.58
C ASP A 86 7.01 -10.16 -21.38
N ASP A 87 5.73 -9.80 -21.42
CA ASP A 87 5.28 -8.41 -21.24
C ASP A 87 5.41 -7.93 -19.77
N ALA A 88 5.41 -8.84 -18.80
CA ALA A 88 5.69 -8.56 -17.40
C ALA A 88 7.18 -8.31 -17.11
N GLY A 89 8.07 -8.57 -18.07
CA GLY A 89 9.53 -8.43 -17.93
C GLY A 89 10.28 -9.76 -17.73
N GLY A 90 9.59 -10.89 -17.81
CA GLY A 90 10.16 -12.23 -17.70
C GLY A 90 10.37 -12.71 -16.27
N LEU A 91 10.76 -13.97 -16.12
CA LEU A 91 10.98 -14.60 -14.81
C LEU A 91 12.03 -13.87 -13.97
N THR A 92 13.12 -13.41 -14.58
CA THR A 92 14.20 -12.68 -13.90
C THR A 92 13.68 -11.39 -13.25
N TYR A 93 12.74 -10.71 -13.89
CA TYR A 93 12.15 -9.50 -13.33
C TYR A 93 11.28 -9.81 -12.12
N LEU A 94 10.45 -10.85 -12.18
CA LEU A 94 9.63 -11.28 -11.05
C LEU A 94 10.46 -11.66 -9.83
N ILE A 95 11.58 -12.36 -10.04
CA ILE A 95 12.55 -12.66 -8.97
C ILE A 95 13.08 -11.35 -8.36
N GLY A 96 13.45 -10.40 -9.21
CA GLY A 96 13.98 -9.10 -8.78
C GLY A 96 12.99 -8.23 -8.01
N LEU A 97 11.67 -8.46 -8.07
CA LEU A 97 10.68 -7.72 -7.26
C LEU A 97 10.84 -8.03 -5.77
N SER A 98 11.03 -9.31 -5.44
CA SER A 98 11.25 -9.76 -4.07
C SER A 98 12.56 -9.21 -3.51
N ASP A 99 13.64 -9.23 -4.30
CA ASP A 99 14.96 -8.74 -3.88
C ASP A 99 14.96 -7.22 -3.61
N GLN A 100 14.13 -6.47 -4.31
CA GLN A 100 14.02 -5.01 -4.17
C GLN A 100 13.07 -4.58 -3.05
N THR A 101 12.39 -5.53 -2.38
CA THR A 101 11.43 -5.25 -1.33
C THR A 101 12.08 -5.43 0.05
N PRO A 102 12.36 -4.35 0.81
CA PRO A 102 13.11 -4.47 2.06
C PRO A 102 12.30 -5.15 3.17
N PHE A 103 11.01 -4.78 3.30
CA PHE A 103 10.15 -5.18 4.42
C PHE A 103 8.72 -5.49 3.93
N ALA A 104 8.42 -6.77 3.71
CA ALA A 104 7.10 -7.23 3.27
C ALA A 104 5.97 -6.84 4.25
N PHE A 105 6.25 -6.77 5.56
CA PHE A 105 5.22 -6.36 6.55
C PHE A 105 4.70 -4.92 6.33
N ARG A 106 5.45 -4.07 5.60
CA ARG A 106 5.06 -2.67 5.28
C ARG A 106 4.33 -2.52 3.94
N THR A 107 3.98 -3.62 3.26
CA THR A 107 3.21 -3.62 2.00
C THR A 107 2.00 -2.67 2.03
N PRO A 108 1.18 -2.62 3.10
CA PRO A 108 0.04 -1.68 3.17
C PRO A 108 0.44 -0.20 3.08
N GLU A 109 1.60 0.18 3.61
CA GLU A 109 2.11 1.55 3.54
C GLU A 109 2.58 1.92 2.13
N TYR A 110 3.23 0.99 1.42
CA TYR A 110 3.59 1.20 0.03
C TYR A 110 2.35 1.26 -0.88
N ALA A 111 1.35 0.44 -0.58
CA ALA A 111 0.06 0.44 -1.28
C ALA A 111 -0.70 1.77 -1.08
N ALA A 112 -0.59 2.38 0.11
CA ALA A 112 -1.10 3.73 0.36
C ALA A 112 -0.46 4.78 -0.58
N THR A 113 0.86 4.73 -0.77
CA THR A 113 1.56 5.61 -1.71
C THR A 113 1.10 5.39 -3.16
N VAL A 114 0.98 4.14 -3.61
CA VAL A 114 0.49 3.81 -4.96
C VAL A 114 -0.93 4.34 -5.17
N ARG A 115 -1.80 4.20 -4.16
CA ARG A 115 -3.19 4.71 -4.19
C ARG A 115 -3.24 6.24 -4.29
N ASP A 116 -2.39 6.97 -3.58
CA ASP A 116 -2.28 8.44 -3.69
C ASP A 116 -1.84 8.86 -5.10
N MET A 117 -0.83 8.19 -5.67
CA MET A 117 -0.39 8.46 -7.04
C MET A 117 -1.49 8.18 -8.06
N TYR A 118 -2.24 7.09 -7.88
CA TYR A 118 -3.40 6.77 -8.73
C TYR A 118 -4.49 7.83 -8.65
N ALA A 119 -4.87 8.28 -7.45
CA ALA A 119 -5.86 9.34 -7.26
C ALA A 119 -5.44 10.64 -7.96
N ARG A 120 -4.15 11.01 -7.88
CA ARG A 120 -3.60 12.18 -8.60
C ARG A 120 -3.71 12.04 -10.12
N ARG A 121 -3.48 10.84 -10.67
CA ARG A 121 -3.63 10.58 -12.11
C ARG A 121 -5.09 10.70 -12.55
N LEU A 122 -6.03 10.15 -11.78
CA LEU A 122 -7.45 10.31 -12.04
C LEU A 122 -7.87 11.79 -11.99
N LEU A 123 -7.41 12.53 -10.98
CA LEU A 123 -7.66 13.99 -10.88
C LEU A 123 -7.17 14.73 -12.13
N LEU A 124 -5.98 14.40 -12.63
CA LEU A 124 -5.43 15.00 -13.84
C LEU A 124 -6.26 14.65 -15.08
N GLU A 125 -6.66 13.39 -15.24
CA GLU A 125 -7.50 12.94 -16.34
C GLU A 125 -8.86 13.66 -16.35
N HIS A 126 -9.51 13.73 -15.18
CA HIS A 126 -10.77 14.43 -15.02
C HIS A 126 -10.65 15.94 -15.24
N ALA A 127 -9.59 16.58 -14.76
CA ALA A 127 -9.33 17.99 -15.02
C ALA A 127 -9.20 18.27 -16.53
N ASN A 128 -8.45 17.43 -17.25
CA ASN A 128 -8.30 17.54 -18.71
C ASN A 128 -9.65 17.32 -19.43
N ARG A 129 -10.46 16.38 -18.94
CA ARG A 129 -11.81 16.12 -19.48
C ARG A 129 -12.72 17.34 -19.29
N VAL A 130 -12.79 17.88 -18.08
CA VAL A 130 -13.57 19.09 -17.76
C VAL A 130 -13.11 20.28 -18.61
N GLN A 131 -11.79 20.46 -18.78
CA GLN A 131 -11.25 21.49 -19.66
C GLN A 131 -11.78 21.34 -21.10
N ARG A 132 -11.78 20.12 -21.66
CA ARG A 132 -12.33 19.87 -23.01
C ARG A 132 -13.84 20.14 -23.09
N MET A 133 -14.61 19.82 -22.05
CA MET A 133 -16.03 20.17 -21.99
C MET A 133 -16.25 21.68 -21.99
N VAL A 134 -15.48 22.44 -21.20
CA VAL A 134 -15.57 23.91 -21.14
C VAL A 134 -15.26 24.56 -22.50
N TYR A 135 -14.29 24.02 -23.25
CA TYR A 135 -13.99 24.48 -24.60
C TYR A 135 -14.94 23.95 -25.69
N GLY A 136 -15.96 23.16 -25.33
CA GLY A 136 -16.91 22.58 -26.29
C GLY A 136 -16.32 21.51 -27.22
N ILE A 137 -15.18 20.92 -26.84
CA ILE A 137 -14.54 19.83 -27.59
C ILE A 137 -15.25 18.49 -27.30
N GLU A 138 -15.73 18.29 -26.07
CA GLU A 138 -16.60 17.16 -25.69
C GLU A 138 -18.07 17.61 -25.67
N CYS A 139 -18.96 16.81 -26.26
CA CYS A 139 -20.41 17.03 -26.36
C CYS A 139 -21.20 16.58 -25.11
N ASP A 140 -20.61 16.71 -23.92
CA ASP A 140 -21.34 16.51 -22.66
C ASP A 140 -21.66 17.88 -22.06
N PRO A 141 -22.94 18.29 -21.99
CA PRO A 141 -23.30 19.68 -21.75
C PRO A 141 -23.14 20.14 -20.30
N GLN A 142 -22.69 19.31 -19.35
CA GLN A 142 -22.69 19.65 -17.92
C GLN A 142 -21.32 19.45 -17.21
N PRO A 143 -20.37 20.39 -17.40
CA PRO A 143 -19.07 20.34 -16.71
C PRO A 143 -19.17 20.31 -15.18
N THR A 144 -20.13 21.04 -14.60
CA THR A 144 -20.31 21.12 -13.14
C THR A 144 -20.78 19.81 -12.53
N ALA A 145 -21.68 19.08 -13.21
CA ALA A 145 -22.15 17.78 -12.76
C ALA A 145 -21.01 16.74 -12.77
N SER A 146 -20.22 16.73 -13.85
CA SER A 146 -19.03 15.86 -13.98
C SER A 146 -18.03 16.06 -12.83
N VAL A 147 -17.77 17.32 -12.43
CA VAL A 147 -16.90 17.62 -11.28
C VAL A 147 -17.51 17.07 -9.98
N GLN A 148 -18.81 17.26 -9.76
CA GLN A 148 -19.47 16.80 -8.53
C GLN A 148 -19.48 15.28 -8.42
N ASP A 149 -19.78 14.58 -9.52
CA ASP A 149 -19.76 13.12 -9.60
C ASP A 149 -18.37 12.55 -9.39
N PHE A 150 -17.35 13.21 -9.95
CA PHE A 150 -15.97 12.80 -9.74
C PHE A 150 -15.56 12.98 -8.28
N MET A 151 -15.82 14.15 -7.69
CA MET A 151 -15.51 14.44 -6.28
C MET A 151 -16.17 13.46 -5.31
N ALA A 152 -17.35 12.92 -5.65
CA ALA A 152 -18.02 11.90 -4.85
C ALA A 152 -17.32 10.52 -4.89
N ASN A 153 -16.58 10.23 -5.97
CA ASN A 153 -16.01 8.91 -6.25
C ASN A 153 -14.47 8.87 -6.30
N VAL A 154 -13.78 9.99 -6.05
CA VAL A 154 -12.31 9.99 -6.03
C VAL A 154 -11.83 8.98 -4.98
N PRO A 155 -10.92 8.06 -5.34
CA PRO A 155 -10.28 7.19 -4.35
C PRO A 155 -9.68 8.07 -3.27
N ARG A 156 -10.19 7.96 -2.04
CA ARG A 156 -9.62 8.73 -0.94
C ARG A 156 -8.17 8.26 -0.80
N PRO A 157 -7.20 9.19 -0.75
CA PRO A 157 -5.86 8.80 -0.34
C PRO A 157 -6.01 8.05 0.97
N ALA A 158 -5.29 6.92 1.13
CA ALA A 158 -5.25 6.24 2.41
C ALA A 158 -4.98 7.33 3.44
N ALA A 159 -5.89 7.49 4.42
CA ALA A 159 -5.77 8.55 5.41
C ALA A 159 -4.33 8.50 5.89
N ARG A 160 -3.52 9.51 5.54
CA ARG A 160 -2.16 9.62 6.05
C ARG A 160 -2.39 9.50 7.53
N ALA A 161 -1.94 8.39 8.14
CA ALA A 161 -2.24 8.09 9.53
C ALA A 161 -2.11 9.41 10.25
N GLU A 162 -3.26 9.98 10.63
CA GLU A 162 -3.23 11.22 11.38
C GLU A 162 -2.30 10.85 12.52
N ASN A 163 -1.30 11.69 12.81
CA ASN A 163 -0.43 11.45 13.94
C ASN A 163 -1.38 11.27 15.11
N THR A 164 -1.73 10.02 15.46
CA THR A 164 -2.71 9.72 16.48
C THR A 164 -1.97 10.13 17.72
N ILE A 165 -2.25 11.35 18.16
CA ILE A 165 -1.91 11.77 19.49
C ILE A 165 -2.62 10.72 20.33
N ILE A 166 -1.85 9.81 20.94
CA ILE A 166 -2.41 8.85 21.88
C ILE A 166 -3.07 9.73 22.93
N THR A 167 -4.40 9.78 22.89
CA THR A 167 -5.15 10.66 23.77
C THR A 167 -5.10 10.07 25.17
N GLY A 168 -5.24 10.94 26.19
CA GLY A 168 -5.09 10.60 27.61
C GLY A 168 -5.56 9.19 28.00
N PRO A 169 -6.80 8.75 27.68
CA PRO A 169 -7.33 7.46 28.13
C PRO A 169 -6.50 6.24 27.68
N GLU A 170 -6.01 6.25 26.43
CA GLU A 170 -5.23 5.14 25.87
C GLU A 170 -3.79 5.16 26.43
N ALA A 171 -3.19 6.34 26.55
CA ALA A 171 -1.88 6.51 27.18
C ALA A 171 -1.92 6.12 28.68
N ASP A 172 -2.99 6.51 29.37
CA ASP A 172 -3.24 6.19 30.78
C ASP A 172 -3.42 4.70 30.98
N SER A 173 -4.11 4.00 30.07
CA SER A 173 -4.28 2.55 30.17
C SER A 173 -2.95 1.80 30.10
N ALA A 174 -2.07 2.17 29.18
CA ALA A 174 -0.72 1.60 29.05
C ALA A 174 0.16 1.93 30.28
N ALA A 175 0.05 3.15 30.82
CA ALA A 175 0.74 3.55 32.04
C ALA A 175 0.26 2.77 33.28
N VAL A 176 -1.05 2.56 33.41
CA VAL A 176 -1.64 1.76 34.51
C VAL A 176 -1.22 0.30 34.41
N GLU A 177 -1.16 -0.27 33.21
CA GLU A 177 -0.67 -1.63 33.01
C GLU A 177 0.81 -1.78 33.39
N TYR A 178 1.65 -0.82 33.01
CA TYR A 178 3.05 -0.77 33.42
C TYR A 178 3.21 -0.65 34.96
N LEU A 179 2.42 0.20 35.61
CA LEU A 179 2.42 0.34 37.07
C LEU A 179 1.94 -0.93 37.78
N ARG A 180 0.94 -1.65 37.23
CA ARG A 180 0.51 -2.96 37.75
C ARG A 180 1.62 -4.00 37.66
N LEU A 181 2.36 -4.01 36.54
CA LEU A 181 3.51 -4.90 36.36
C LEU A 181 4.59 -4.63 37.42
N LEU A 182 4.95 -3.36 37.64
CA LEU A 182 5.87 -2.96 38.71
C LEU A 182 5.35 -3.33 40.11
N ALA A 183 4.07 -3.11 40.38
CA ALA A 183 3.45 -3.46 41.66
C ALA A 183 3.43 -4.98 41.92
N SER A 184 3.38 -5.81 40.87
CA SER A 184 3.51 -7.27 40.97
C SER A 184 4.93 -7.77 41.26
N GLY A 185 5.91 -6.87 41.42
CA GLY A 185 7.31 -7.20 41.70
C GLY A 185 8.09 -7.70 40.49
N LEU A 186 7.42 -7.83 39.34
CA LEU A 186 8.02 -8.10 38.04
C LEU A 186 8.45 -6.77 37.43
N SER A 187 9.66 -6.29 37.79
CA SER A 187 10.27 -5.24 36.99
C SER A 187 10.59 -5.80 35.61
N PRO A 188 10.13 -5.17 34.50
CA PRO A 188 10.40 -5.62 33.14
C PRO A 188 11.85 -5.42 32.70
N ALA A 189 12.68 -4.80 33.54
CA ALA A 189 14.11 -4.65 33.28
C ALA A 189 14.86 -5.97 33.52
N LEU A 190 15.82 -6.27 32.63
CA LEU A 190 16.73 -7.39 32.79
C LEU A 190 17.43 -7.32 34.17
N ARG A 191 17.42 -8.43 34.91
CA ARG A 191 18.10 -8.56 36.21
C ARG A 191 19.62 -8.60 35.96
N THR A 192 20.26 -7.44 35.85
CA THR A 192 21.69 -7.33 35.52
C THR A 192 22.63 -7.63 36.70
N GLY A 193 22.12 -8.13 37.83
CA GLY A 193 22.92 -8.58 38.97
C GLY A 193 23.51 -7.48 39.85
N SER A 194 23.36 -6.19 39.50
CA SER A 194 23.73 -5.07 40.37
C SER A 194 22.55 -4.66 41.26
N GLN A 195 22.75 -4.65 42.59
CA GLN A 195 21.71 -4.26 43.56
C GLN A 195 21.38 -2.76 43.52
N THR A 196 22.20 -1.95 42.85
CA THR A 196 22.10 -0.48 42.80
C THR A 196 20.98 0.03 41.90
N TRP A 197 20.42 -0.82 41.03
CA TRP A 197 19.24 -0.50 40.20
C TRP A 197 18.01 -1.30 40.64
N THR A 198 17.87 -1.57 41.94
CA THR A 198 16.56 -1.93 42.50
C THR A 198 15.91 -0.64 42.97
N PRO A 199 14.63 -0.36 42.62
CA PRO A 199 13.98 0.83 43.16
C PRO A 199 13.96 0.70 44.68
N SER A 200 14.66 1.63 45.34
CA SER A 200 14.65 1.77 46.79
C SER A 200 13.22 1.65 47.28
N SER A 201 12.98 0.65 48.13
CA SER A 201 11.78 0.36 48.91
C SER A 201 10.59 1.30 48.67
N ALA A 202 9.49 0.72 48.19
CA ALA A 202 8.12 1.22 48.32
C ALA A 202 7.95 2.34 49.37
N ALA A 203 8.18 3.59 48.94
CA ALA A 203 7.78 4.75 49.72
C ALA A 203 6.27 4.84 49.59
N SER A 204 5.62 4.66 50.74
CA SER A 204 4.19 4.50 50.91
C SER A 204 3.36 5.54 50.16
N ILE A 205 2.75 5.16 49.04
CA ILE A 205 1.61 5.91 48.50
C ILE A 205 0.39 5.47 49.33
N ARG A 206 0.14 6.18 50.45
CA ARG A 206 -1.18 6.14 51.08
C ARG A 206 -2.10 7.05 50.29
N ALA A 207 -3.20 6.49 49.82
CA ALA A 207 -4.31 7.24 49.23
C ALA A 207 -4.83 8.28 50.25
N ALA A 208 -5.09 9.49 49.76
CA ALA A 208 -5.90 10.52 50.41
C ALA A 208 -7.14 10.75 49.56
#